data_AF-A0AA51SX86-F1
#
_entry.id   AF-A0AA51SX86-F1
#
_cell.length_a   1.000
_cell.length_b   1.000
_cell.length_c   1.000
_cell.angle_alpha   90.00
_cell.angle_beta   90.00
_cell.angle_gamma   90.00
#
_symmetry.space_group_name_H-M   'P 1'
#
loop_
_entity.id
_entity.type
_entity.pdbx_description
1 polymer ?
#
loop_
_entity_poly.entity_id
_entity_poly.type
_entity_poly.pdbx_seq_one_letter_code
_entity_poly.pdbx_strand_id
1 'polypeptide(L)'
;MLVYYLINTVSAMLGRLDEIVIGVSALIISILWIPIALSFFSTDDAKRTVAKEKLKNALIGTFIYILAVSGAMYSIFNYIITGHI
;
A
#
# COMPACT_ATOMS: atom_id res chain seq x y z
N MET A 1 -1.42 14.53 -33.68
CA MET A 1 -2.11 15.37 -32.67
C MET A 1 -3.08 14.56 -31.83
N LEU A 2 -4.05 13.86 -32.43
CA LEU A 2 -5.08 13.07 -31.71
C LEU A 2 -4.51 11.98 -30.79
N VAL A 3 -3.48 11.25 -31.25
CA VAL A 3 -2.79 10.21 -30.46
C VAL A 3 -2.10 10.78 -29.22
N TYR A 4 -1.51 11.98 -29.31
CA TYR A 4 -0.87 12.66 -28.16
C TYR A 4 -1.89 13.04 -27.09
N TYR A 5 -3.07 13.51 -27.48
CA TYR A 5 -4.16 13.81 -26.55
C TYR A 5 -4.65 12.55 -25.84
N LEU A 6 -4.84 11.43 -26.56
CA LEU A 6 -5.24 10.16 -25.96
C LEU A 6 -4.21 9.64 -24.94
N ILE A 7 -2.92 9.67 -25.27
CA ILE A 7 -1.85 9.24 -24.35
C ILE A 7 -1.84 10.10 -23.08
N ASN A 8 -1.96 11.43 -23.22
CA ASN A 8 -1.99 12.33 -22.06
C ASN A 8 -3.23 12.10 -21.18
N THR A 9 -4.40 11.85 -21.77
CA THR A 9 -5.62 11.55 -21.01
C THR A 9 -5.49 10.23 -20.26
N VAL A 10 -5.01 9.17 -20.91
CA VAL A 10 -4.79 7.87 -20.25
C VAL A 10 -3.76 8.00 -19.14
N SER A 11 -2.62 8.66 -19.39
CA SER A 11 -1.60 8.87 -18.37
C SER A 11 -2.11 9.67 -17.17
N ALA A 12 -2.93 10.70 -17.40
CA ALA A 12 -3.54 11.48 -16.32
C ALA A 12 -4.55 10.66 -15.50
N MET A 13 -5.34 9.78 -16.14
CA MET A 13 -6.25 8.87 -15.45
C MET A 13 -5.50 7.83 -14.61
N LEU A 14 -4.43 7.26 -15.15
CA LEU A 14 -3.58 6.29 -14.44
C LEU A 14 -2.87 6.94 -13.24
N GLY A 15 -2.37 8.17 -13.39
CA GLY A 15 -1.74 8.91 -12.29
C GLY A 15 -2.69 9.17 -11.12
N ARG A 16 -3.95 9.49 -11.41
CA ARG A 16 -4.98 9.68 -10.35
C ARG A 16 -5.32 8.38 -9.62
N LEU A 17 -5.34 7.25 -10.34
CA LEU A 17 -5.55 5.94 -9.72
C LEU A 17 -4.40 5.59 -8.77
N ASP A 18 -3.17 5.87 -9.18
CA ASP A 18 -1.98 5.64 -8.35
C ASP A 18 -2.02 6.50 -7.08
N GLU A 19 -2.33 7.80 -7.20
CA GLU A 19 -2.49 8.71 -6.05
C GLU A 19 -3.55 8.22 -5.05
N ILE A 20 -4.71 7.78 -5.54
CA ILE A 20 -5.78 7.27 -4.68
C ILE A 20 -5.33 6.01 -3.95
N VAL A 21 -4.69 5.08 -4.66
CA VAL A 21 -4.29 3.80 -4.07
C VAL A 21 -3.19 4.02 -3.04
N ILE A 22 -2.18 4.83 -3.36
CA ILE A 22 -1.14 5.21 -2.40
C ILE A 22 -1.75 5.87 -1.16
N GLY A 23 -2.70 6.80 -1.36
CA GLY A 23 -3.38 7.47 -0.25
C GLY A 23 -4.16 6.51 0.66
N VAL A 24 -4.95 5.60 0.08
CA VAL A 24 -5.72 4.61 0.83
C VAL A 24 -4.79 3.60 1.53
N SER A 25 -3.76 3.13 0.85
CA SER A 25 -2.75 2.23 1.43
C SER A 25 -2.02 2.87 2.61
N ALA A 26 -1.63 4.15 2.50
CA ALA A 26 -1.00 4.88 3.60
C ALA A 26 -1.93 4.98 4.83
N LEU A 27 -3.22 5.20 4.61
CA LEU A 27 -4.22 5.30 5.68
C LEU A 27 -4.38 3.94 6.41
N ILE A 28 -4.53 2.85 5.66
CA ILE A 28 -4.65 1.48 6.19
C ILE A 28 -3.40 1.11 7.00
N ILE A 29 -2.21 1.36 6.46
CA ILE A 29 -0.94 1.08 7.14
C ILE A 29 -0.86 1.93 8.42
N SER A 30 -1.22 3.22 8.38
CA SER A 30 -1.15 4.06 9.58
C SER A 30 -2.03 3.52 10.72
N ILE A 31 -3.26 3.09 10.43
CA ILE A 31 -4.20 2.55 11.42
C ILE A 31 -3.64 1.27 12.05
N LEU A 32 -3.03 0.41 11.23
CA LEU A 32 -2.43 -0.84 11.70
C LEU A 32 -1.27 -0.60 12.69
N TRP A 33 -0.51 0.48 12.50
CA TRP A 33 0.66 0.80 13.33
C TRP A 33 0.33 1.52 14.65
N ILE A 34 -0.82 2.19 14.76
CA ILE A 34 -1.26 2.89 15.99
C ILE A 34 -1.20 2.00 17.25
N PRO A 35 -1.86 0.82 17.32
CA PRO A 35 -1.86 0.00 18.54
C PRO A 35 -0.48 -0.56 18.89
N ILE A 36 0.38 -0.74 17.89
CA ILE A 36 1.74 -1.24 18.04
C ILE A 36 2.62 -0.17 18.67
N ALA A 37 2.53 1.07 18.17
CA ALA A 37 3.23 2.22 18.73
C ALA A 37 2.82 2.45 20.20
N LEU A 38 1.52 2.43 20.50
CA LEU A 38 1.02 2.58 21.87
C LEU A 38 1.54 1.48 22.82
N SER A 39 1.62 0.23 22.33
CA SER A 39 2.13 -0.89 23.12
C SER A 39 3.66 -0.84 23.29
N PHE A 40 4.38 -0.31 22.30
CA PHE A 40 5.84 -0.22 22.28
C PHE A 40 6.37 0.88 23.23
N PHE A 41 5.66 2.01 23.31
CA PHE A 41 6.01 3.11 24.23
C PHE A 41 5.47 2.94 25.66
N SER A 42 4.84 1.79 25.97
CA SER A 42 4.39 1.51 27.33
C SER A 42 5.55 1.26 28.29
N THR A 43 5.44 1.74 29.53
CA THR A 43 6.44 1.60 30.62
C THR A 43 6.55 0.18 31.17
N ASP A 44 5.65 -0.72 30.77
CA ASP A 44 5.58 -2.11 31.22
C ASP A 44 6.44 -3.00 30.31
N ASP A 45 7.52 -3.58 30.85
CA ASP A 45 8.48 -4.40 30.10
C ASP A 45 7.85 -5.67 29.49
N ALA A 46 6.80 -6.23 30.13
CA ALA A 46 6.08 -7.37 29.57
C ALA A 46 5.30 -6.95 28.32
N LYS A 47 4.62 -5.78 28.37
CA LYS A 47 3.93 -5.22 27.19
C LYS A 47 4.89 -4.85 26.08
N ARG A 48 6.07 -4.32 26.41
CA ARG A 48 7.09 -3.95 25.43
C ARG A 48 7.67 -5.17 24.71
N THR A 49 7.80 -6.30 25.40
CA THR A 49 8.28 -7.56 24.80
C THR A 49 7.25 -8.14 23.82
N VAL A 50 5.98 -8.17 24.21
CA VAL A 50 4.87 -8.57 23.31
C VAL A 50 4.72 -7.60 22.13
N ALA A 51 4.95 -6.31 22.35
CA ALA A 51 4.92 -5.31 21.30
C ALA A 51 6.00 -5.53 20.23
N LYS A 52 7.19 -6.02 20.61
CA LYS A 52 8.27 -6.35 19.65
C LYS A 52 7.89 -7.53 18.73
N GLU A 53 7.23 -8.56 19.26
CA GLU A 53 6.72 -9.66 18.43
C GLU A 53 5.61 -9.19 17.49
N LYS A 54 4.67 -8.40 17.99
CA LYS A 54 3.60 -7.81 17.17
C LYS A 54 4.16 -6.87 16.10
N LEU A 55 5.22 -6.14 16.39
CA LEU A 55 5.92 -5.28 15.44
C LEU A 55 6.54 -6.09 14.29
N LYS A 56 7.20 -7.22 14.60
CA LYS A 56 7.72 -8.13 13.57
C LYS A 56 6.60 -8.66 12.66
N ASN A 57 5.48 -9.08 13.25
CA ASN A 57 4.35 -9.60 12.49
C ASN A 57 3.68 -8.50 11.63
N ALA A 58 3.57 -7.28 12.14
CA ALA A 58 3.01 -6.16 11.40
C ALA A 58 3.92 -5.66 10.28
N LEU A 59 5.24 -5.69 10.47
CA LEU A 59 6.21 -5.43 9.41
C LEU A 59 6.07 -6.44 8.27
N ILE A 60 6.00 -7.74 8.60
CA ILE A 60 5.79 -8.79 7.61
C ILE A 60 4.44 -8.61 6.90
N GLY A 61 3.38 -8.30 7.63
CA GLY A 61 2.06 -8.02 7.07
C GLY A 61 2.06 -6.80 6.13
N THR A 62 2.74 -5.72 6.52
CA THR A 62 2.88 -4.52 5.69
C THR A 62 3.66 -4.83 4.41
N PHE A 63 4.72 -5.64 4.50
CA PHE A 63 5.52 -6.04 3.35
C PHE A 63 4.71 -6.90 2.35
N ILE A 64 3.99 -7.91 2.85
CA ILE A 64 3.10 -8.75 2.03
C ILE A 64 2.01 -7.90 1.39
N TYR A 65 1.42 -6.96 2.14
CA TYR A 65 0.41 -6.04 1.62
C TYR A 65 0.96 -5.19 0.47
N ILE A 66 2.13 -4.60 0.61
CA ILE A 66 2.76 -3.80 -0.46
C ILE A 66 2.99 -4.67 -1.70
N LEU A 67 3.54 -5.88 -1.55
CA LEU A 67 3.75 -6.80 -2.67
C LEU A 67 2.45 -7.17 -3.37
N ALA A 68 1.39 -7.43 -2.60
CA ALA A 68 0.07 -7.75 -3.14
C ALA A 68 -0.55 -6.56 -3.90
N VAL A 69 -0.48 -5.35 -3.34
CA VAL A 69 -1.00 -4.15 -3.98
C VAL A 69 -0.20 -3.80 -5.25
N SER A 70 1.13 -3.85 -5.19
CA SER A 70 1.98 -3.61 -6.37
C SER A 70 1.73 -4.65 -7.47
N GLY A 71 1.60 -5.93 -7.12
CA GLY A 71 1.30 -7.00 -8.08
C GLY A 71 -0.10 -6.87 -8.70
N ALA A 72 -1.11 -6.57 -7.88
CA ALA A 72 -2.47 -6.31 -8.35
C ALA A 72 -2.53 -5.09 -9.28
N MET A 73 -1.84 -4.01 -8.91
CA MET A 73 -1.76 -2.79 -9.71
C MET A 73 -1.12 -3.04 -11.08
N TYR A 74 0.01 -3.76 -11.09
CA TYR A 74 0.68 -4.13 -12.33
C TYR A 74 -0.21 -4.99 -13.23
N SER A 75 -0.90 -5.98 -12.66
CA SER A 75 -1.85 -6.83 -13.40
C SER A 75 -3.00 -6.02 -14.02
N ILE A 76 -3.60 -5.10 -13.26
CA ILE A 76 -4.67 -4.22 -13.74
C ILE A 76 -4.18 -3.31 -14.87
N PHE A 77 -3.01 -2.68 -14.70
CA PHE A 77 -2.46 -1.79 -15.74
C PHE A 77 -2.04 -2.56 -16.99
N ASN A 78 -1.40 -3.72 -16.82
CA ASN A 78 -1.06 -4.58 -17.95
C ASN A 78 -2.31 -5.02 -18.71
N TYR A 79 -3.38 -5.39 -17.99
CA TYR A 79 -4.67 -5.75 -18.60
C TYR A 79 -5.28 -4.59 -19.40
N ILE A 80 -5.26 -3.37 -18.87
CA ILE A 80 -5.80 -2.19 -19.57
C ILE A 80 -4.98 -1.87 -20.83
N ILE A 81 -3.66 -2.05 -20.79
CA ILE A 81 -2.75 -1.69 -21.89
C ILE A 81 -2.73 -2.77 -22.98
N THR A 82 -2.74 -4.05 -22.61
CA THR A 82 -2.54 -5.17 -23.54
C THR A 82 -3.80 -5.99 -23.85
N GLY A 83 -4.85 -5.90 -23.04
CA GLY A 83 -6.11 -6.64 -23.25
C GLY A 83 -6.04 -8.15 -23.00
N HIS A 84 -4.93 -8.66 -22.43
CA HIS A 84 -4.77 -10.08 -22.09
C HIS A 84 -4.12 -10.26 -20.71
N ILE A 85 -4.46 -11.37 -20.04
CA ILE A 85 -3.95 -11.79 -18.72
C ILE A 85 -2.58 -12.47 -18.89
#